data_AF-A0A956H7S6-F1
#
_entry.id   AF-A0A956H7S6-F1
#
_cell.length_a   1.000
_cell.length_b   1.000
_cell.length_c   1.000
_cell.angle_alpha   90.00
_cell.angle_beta   90.00
_cell.angle_gamma   90.00
#
_symmetry.space_group_name_H-M   'P 1'
#
loop_
_entity.id
_entity.type
_entity.pdbx_description
1 polymer ?
#
loop_
_entity_poly.entity_id
_entity_poly.type
_entity_poly.pdbx_seq_one_letter_code
_entity_poly.pdbx_strand_id
1 'polypeptide(L)'
;MKKYLTAALCFCFSLGALTGCTASEEDCVKLGDKFVELFMKDQPEDNALSQEILKSAAEAGKEEVIKQCKAEPPLKSSIDCALKAQSMDELEKC
;
A
#
# COMPACT_ATOMS: atom_id res chain seq x y z
N MET A 1 -16.61 6.40 -13.79
CA MET A 1 -15.91 5.12 -13.58
C MET A 1 -15.96 4.82 -12.09
N LYS A 2 -16.91 3.99 -11.63
CA LYS A 2 -17.31 3.95 -10.21
C LYS A 2 -17.58 2.52 -9.68
N LYS A 3 -17.08 1.49 -10.37
CA LYS A 3 -17.53 0.09 -10.16
C LYS A 3 -16.43 -0.97 -10.01
N TYR A 4 -15.14 -0.61 -10.05
CA TYR A 4 -14.06 -1.62 -10.03
C TYR A 4 -13.12 -1.55 -8.81
N LEU A 5 -13.14 -0.46 -8.03
CA LEU A 5 -12.29 -0.33 -6.84
C LEU A 5 -12.83 -1.09 -5.61
N THR A 6 -14.08 -1.56 -5.65
CA THR A 6 -14.75 -2.14 -4.48
C THR A 6 -14.68 -3.68 -4.43
N ALA A 7 -14.14 -4.33 -5.46
CA ALA A 7 -14.20 -5.79 -5.59
C ALA A 7 -12.91 -6.52 -5.18
N ALA A 8 -11.74 -5.85 -5.20
CA ALA A 8 -10.46 -6.49 -4.94
C ALA A 8 -10.15 -6.69 -3.44
N LEU A 9 -10.75 -5.89 -2.55
CA LEU A 9 -10.48 -5.96 -1.11
C LEU A 9 -11.32 -7.03 -0.36
N CYS A 10 -12.22 -7.74 -1.04
CA CYS A 10 -13.17 -8.65 -0.38
C CYS A 10 -12.82 -10.14 -0.44
N PHE A 11 -11.68 -10.56 -1.00
CA PHE A 11 -11.45 -11.99 -1.32
C PHE A 11 -10.51 -12.77 -0.39
N CYS A 12 -10.16 -12.25 0.78
CA CYS A 12 -9.32 -12.97 1.76
C CYS A 12 -10.02 -13.25 3.10
N PHE A 13 -11.33 -13.50 3.10
CA PHE A 13 -12.12 -13.64 4.34
C PHE A 13 -12.41 -15.08 4.81
N SER A 14 -11.90 -16.14 4.16
CA SER A 14 -12.40 -17.50 4.41
C SER A 14 -11.46 -18.51 5.08
N LEU A 15 -10.23 -18.17 5.47
CA LEU A 15 -9.35 -19.14 6.15
C LEU A 15 -8.55 -18.50 7.27
N GLY A 16 -9.12 -18.54 8.48
CA GLY A 16 -8.32 -18.52 9.71
C GLY A 16 -8.69 -17.43 10.67
N ALA A 17 -9.46 -17.81 11.70
CA ALA A 17 -9.27 -17.31 13.05
C ALA A 17 -7.87 -17.72 13.57
N LEU A 18 -6.82 -17.27 12.89
CA LEU A 18 -5.46 -17.28 13.40
C LEU A 18 -5.28 -15.96 14.14
N THR A 19 -4.89 -16.07 15.39
CA THR A 19 -4.38 -15.02 16.27
C THR A 19 -3.08 -14.38 15.72
N GLY A 20 -3.01 -14.15 14.41
CA GLY A 20 -1.95 -13.39 13.78
C GLY A 20 -2.22 -11.93 14.08
N CYS A 21 -1.39 -11.34 14.93
CA CYS A 21 -1.44 -9.93 15.26
C CYS A 21 -1.63 -9.11 13.98
N THR A 22 -2.68 -8.29 13.95
CA THR A 22 -2.85 -7.32 12.87
C THR A 22 -1.66 -6.37 12.86
N ALA A 23 -1.47 -5.68 11.74
CA ALA A 23 -0.42 -4.68 11.57
C ALA A 23 -0.40 -3.69 12.74
N SER A 24 0.79 -3.41 13.27
CA SER A 24 1.00 -2.33 14.23
C SER A 24 0.97 -0.96 13.54
N GLU A 25 0.91 0.11 14.33
CA GLU A 25 1.06 1.47 13.80
C GLU A 25 2.40 1.66 13.07
N GLU A 26 3.48 1.08 13.59
CA GLU A 26 4.79 1.10 12.95
C GLU A 26 4.78 0.36 11.61
N ASP A 27 4.11 -0.79 11.54
CA ASP A 27 3.93 -1.56 10.30
C ASP A 27 3.19 -0.74 9.24
N CYS A 28 2.15 0.01 9.63
CA CYS A 28 1.43 0.90 8.72
C CYS A 28 2.28 2.06 8.21
N VAL A 29 3.13 2.65 9.06
CA VAL A 29 4.07 3.71 8.63
C VAL A 29 5.05 3.16 7.59
N LYS A 30 5.63 1.98 7.85
CA LYS A 30 6.53 1.31 6.90
C LYS A 30 5.84 0.97 5.58
N LEU A 31 4.58 0.57 5.61
CA LEU A 31 3.79 0.35 4.39
C LEU A 31 3.63 1.64 3.58
N GLY A 32 3.33 2.75 4.24
CA GLY A 32 3.25 4.06 3.61
C GLY A 32 4.59 4.50 2.99
N ASP A 33 5.70 4.28 3.69
CA ASP A 33 7.05 4.56 3.16
C ASP A 33 7.36 3.68 1.94
N LYS A 34 7.00 2.39 2.01
CA LYS A 34 7.19 1.46 0.90
C LYS A 34 6.38 1.86 -0.34
N PHE A 35 5.16 2.37 -0.15
CA PHE A 35 4.37 2.94 -1.22
C PHE A 35 5.09 4.10 -1.91
N VAL A 36 5.67 5.05 -1.16
CA VAL A 36 6.43 6.18 -1.76
C VAL A 36 7.62 5.67 -2.55
N GLU A 37 8.39 4.73 -1.99
CA GLU A 37 9.54 4.13 -2.65
C GLU A 37 9.16 3.55 -4.02
N LEU A 38 8.14 2.69 -4.04
CA LEU A 38 7.70 2.02 -5.26
C LEU A 38 7.04 2.99 -6.24
N PHE A 39 6.19 3.90 -5.75
CA PHE A 39 5.55 4.91 -6.58
C PHE A 39 6.57 5.78 -7.29
N MET A 40 7.60 6.25 -6.59
CA MET A 40 8.63 7.11 -7.18
C MET A 40 9.56 6.32 -8.12
N LYS A 41 9.83 5.05 -7.81
CA LYS A 41 10.63 4.15 -8.65
C LYS A 41 9.93 3.83 -9.98
N ASP A 42 8.62 3.61 -9.95
CA ASP A 42 7.83 3.21 -11.11
C ASP A 42 7.44 4.40 -12.02
N GLN A 43 7.88 5.64 -11.69
CA GLN A 43 7.65 6.79 -12.55
C GLN A 43 8.46 6.68 -13.84
N PRO A 44 7.83 6.88 -15.02
CA PRO A 44 8.56 6.86 -16.27
C PRO A 44 9.54 8.04 -16.37
N GLU A 45 10.68 7.85 -17.03
CA GLU A 45 11.73 8.89 -17.15
C GLU A 45 11.24 10.14 -17.89
N ASP A 46 10.25 9.99 -18.77
CA ASP A 46 9.61 11.07 -19.54
C ASP A 46 8.33 11.63 -18.88
N ASN A 47 8.16 11.42 -17.58
CA ASN A 47 7.00 11.93 -16.86
C ASN A 47 6.90 13.47 -17.02
N ALA A 48 5.74 13.94 -17.51
CA ALA A 48 5.47 15.35 -17.74
C ALA A 48 5.36 16.19 -16.47
N LEU A 49 5.24 15.56 -15.30
CA LEU A 49 5.18 16.23 -14.01
C LEU A 49 6.59 16.45 -13.44
N SER A 50 6.79 17.58 -12.78
CA SER A 50 8.05 17.84 -12.07
C SER A 50 8.24 16.85 -10.93
N GLN A 51 9.49 16.58 -10.58
CA GLN A 51 9.85 15.72 -9.43
C GLN A 51 9.22 16.20 -8.12
N GLU A 52 9.04 17.52 -7.95
CA GLU A 52 8.39 18.11 -6.79
C GLU A 52 6.89 17.77 -6.72
N ILE A 53 6.20 17.79 -7.86
CA ILE A 53 4.78 17.40 -7.94
C ILE A 53 4.63 15.90 -7.68
N LEU A 54 5.51 15.07 -8.27
CA LEU A 54 5.50 13.62 -8.06
C LEU A 54 5.75 13.27 -6.59
N LYS A 55 6.71 13.92 -5.95
CA LYS A 55 6.97 13.74 -4.51
C LYS A 55 5.77 14.17 -3.67
N SER A 56 5.15 15.31 -3.99
CA SER A 56 3.95 15.78 -3.29
C SER A 56 2.79 14.79 -3.42
N ALA A 57 2.60 14.21 -4.60
CA ALA A 57 1.59 13.17 -4.84
C ALA A 57 1.91 11.88 -4.06
N ALA A 58 3.18 11.48 -4.01
CA ALA A 58 3.61 10.30 -3.27
C ALA A 58 3.38 10.46 -1.76
N GLU A 59 3.72 11.61 -1.19
CA GLU A 59 3.49 11.89 0.24
C GLU A 59 1.99 11.93 0.58
N ALA A 60 1.16 12.53 -0.27
CA ALA A 60 -0.29 12.50 -0.08
C ALA A 60 -0.84 11.06 -0.15
N GLY A 61 -0.34 10.24 -1.07
CA GLY A 61 -0.69 8.83 -1.16
C GLY A 61 -0.25 8.04 0.08
N LYS A 62 0.95 8.30 0.60
CA LYS A 62 1.46 7.73 1.85
C LYS A 62 0.56 8.01 3.04
N GLU A 63 0.11 9.26 3.21
CA GLU A 63 -0.79 9.60 4.31
C GLU A 63 -2.10 8.80 4.24
N GLU A 64 -2.67 8.65 3.05
CA GLU A 64 -3.89 7.87 2.86
C GLU A 64 -3.67 6.36 3.07
N VAL A 65 -2.55 5.80 2.59
CA VAL A 65 -2.18 4.39 2.85
C VAL A 65 -2.04 4.12 4.35
N ILE A 66 -1.34 4.99 5.07
CA ILE A 66 -1.18 4.87 6.53
C ILE A 66 -2.53 4.96 7.23
N LYS A 67 -3.37 5.93 6.83
CA LYS A 67 -4.70 6.13 7.41
C LYS A 67 -5.60 4.91 7.20
N GLN A 68 -5.64 4.35 5.99
CA GLN A 68 -6.42 3.15 5.71
C GLN A 68 -5.90 1.94 6.49
N CYS A 69 -4.59 1.74 6.52
CA CYS A 69 -3.97 0.67 7.30
C CYS A 69 -4.29 0.79 8.80
N LYS A 70 -4.34 2.00 9.37
CA LYS A 70 -4.72 2.19 10.78
C LYS A 70 -6.21 1.98 11.04
N ALA A 71 -7.07 2.34 10.08
CA ALA A 71 -8.52 2.18 10.21
C ALA A 71 -8.94 0.71 10.11
N GLU A 72 -8.31 -0.03 9.19
CA GLU A 72 -8.53 -1.45 8.97
C GLU A 72 -7.19 -2.19 8.93
N PRO A 73 -6.58 -2.47 10.11
CA PRO A 73 -5.28 -3.11 10.19
C PRO A 73 -5.24 -4.47 9.49
N PRO A 74 -4.46 -4.61 8.40
CA PRO A 74 -4.34 -5.88 7.70
C PRO A 74 -3.57 -6.90 8.55
N LEU A 75 -3.51 -8.14 8.08
CA LEU A 75 -2.66 -9.14 8.72
C LEU A 75 -1.18 -8.76 8.59
N LYS A 76 -0.39 -9.03 9.63
CA LYS A 76 1.06 -8.78 9.59
C LYS A 76 1.74 -9.51 8.42
N SER A 77 1.26 -10.70 8.06
CA SER A 77 1.76 -11.43 6.89
C SER A 77 1.59 -10.68 5.57
N SER A 78 0.51 -9.93 5.40
CA SER A 78 0.27 -9.11 4.20
C SER A 78 1.17 -7.89 4.20
N ILE A 79 1.44 -7.28 5.37
CA ILE A 79 2.47 -6.23 5.49
C ILE A 79 3.85 -6.80 5.13
N ASP A 80 4.24 -7.96 5.69
CA ASP A 80 5.54 -8.57 5.43
C ASP A 80 5.73 -8.93 3.94
N CYS A 81 4.64 -9.27 3.24
CA CYS A 81 4.62 -9.40 1.78
C CYS A 81 4.85 -8.05 1.10
N ALA A 82 4.03 -7.04 1.45
CA ALA A 82 4.08 -5.72 0.82
C ALA A 82 5.44 -5.03 1.01
N LEU A 83 6.07 -5.18 2.18
CA LEU A 83 7.41 -4.62 2.46
C LEU A 83 8.52 -5.26 1.61
N LYS A 84 8.29 -6.45 1.06
CA LYS A 84 9.24 -7.14 0.16
C LYS A 84 8.95 -6.90 -1.32
N ALA A 85 7.80 -6.31 -1.66
CA ALA A 85 7.42 -6.03 -3.04
C ALA A 85 8.46 -5.12 -3.72
N GLN A 86 8.70 -5.36 -5.01
CA GLN A 86 9.66 -4.62 -5.82
C GLN A 86 9.02 -3.70 -6.85
N SER A 87 7.70 -3.75 -7.00
CA SER A 87 6.90 -2.88 -7.86
C SER A 87 5.53 -2.63 -7.24
N MET A 88 4.82 -1.61 -7.72
CA MET A 88 3.44 -1.35 -7.33
C MET A 88 2.52 -2.56 -7.61
N ASP A 89 2.72 -3.24 -8.76
CA ASP A 89 1.96 -4.44 -9.14
C ASP A 89 2.17 -5.64 -8.18
N GLU A 90 3.36 -5.77 -7.59
CA GLU A 90 3.62 -6.80 -6.58
C GLU A 90 3.00 -6.43 -5.24
N LEU A 91 3.04 -5.14 -4.87
CA LEU A 91 2.44 -4.64 -3.64
C LEU A 91 0.92 -4.84 -3.64
N GLU A 92 0.25 -4.62 -4.78
CA GLU A 92 -1.20 -4.83 -4.92
C GLU A 92 -1.66 -6.29 -4.74
N LYS A 93 -0.75 -7.27 -4.78
CA LYS A 93 -1.07 -8.71 -4.73
C LYS A 93 -0.94 -9.34 -3.32
N CYS A 94 -0.60 -8.58 -2.28
CA CYS A 94 -0.16 -9.09 -0.97
C CYS A 94 -1.25 -9.42 0.11
#